data_AF-A0A4Q3VP99-F1
#
_entry.id   AF-A0A4Q3VP99-F1
#
_cell.length_a   1.000
_cell.length_b   1.000
_cell.length_c   1.000
_cell.angle_alpha   90.00
_cell.angle_beta   90.00
_cell.angle_gamma   90.00
#
_symmetry.space_group_name_H-M   'P 1'
#
loop_
_entity.id
_entity.type
_entity.pdbx_description
1 polymer ?
#
loop_
_entity_poly.entity_id
_entity_poly.type
_entity_poly.pdbx_seq_one_letter_code
_entity_poly.pdbx_strand_id
1 'polypeptide(L)'
;TMLISPKSRMDILSQNEIESLLSKSKILKKYNEEVDSESAYEILTAKLEEAAEKITQDPASKKEKVQPSVIEKVTDNAVVKSMMRTAGNALVRSLLGALGLGGRTTRKRRN
;
A
#
# COMPACT_ATOMS: atom_id res chain seq x y z
N THR A 1 7.48 36.85 -60.43
CA THR A 1 6.78 36.04 -59.40
C THR A 1 7.03 36.70 -58.05
N MET A 2 5.99 37.01 -57.27
CA MET A 2 6.18 37.52 -55.90
C MET A 2 6.26 36.35 -54.93
N LEU A 3 7.29 36.36 -54.09
CA LEU A 3 7.48 35.41 -52.99
C LEU A 3 6.75 35.94 -51.75
N ILE A 4 5.91 35.09 -51.14
CA ILE A 4 5.25 35.39 -49.88
C ILE A 4 6.18 35.00 -48.73
N SER A 5 6.24 35.85 -47.71
CA SER A 5 6.96 35.61 -46.47
C SER A 5 6.26 34.54 -45.60
N PRO A 6 7.04 33.71 -44.87
CA PRO A 6 6.48 32.66 -44.03
C PRO A 6 5.60 33.23 -42.91
N LYS A 7 4.44 32.60 -42.67
CA LYS A 7 3.55 32.92 -41.55
C LYS A 7 3.85 32.03 -40.36
N SER A 8 4.04 32.64 -39.20
CA SER A 8 4.00 31.95 -37.91
C SER A 8 2.55 31.82 -37.42
N ARG A 9 2.22 30.71 -36.77
CA ARG A 9 0.93 30.50 -36.09
C ARG A 9 1.21 30.47 -34.58
N MET A 10 1.11 31.64 -33.94
CA MET A 10 1.37 31.86 -32.50
C MET A 10 0.12 31.76 -31.62
N ASP A 11 -1.03 31.40 -32.20
CA ASP A 11 -2.30 31.32 -31.47
C ASP A 11 -2.42 30.01 -30.68
N ILE A 12 -3.39 29.94 -29.76
CA ILE A 12 -3.71 28.73 -29.03
C ILE A 12 -4.20 27.61 -29.97
N LEU A 13 -3.88 26.36 -29.62
CA LEU A 13 -4.37 25.20 -30.35
C LEU A 13 -5.88 25.04 -30.10
N SER A 14 -6.61 24.71 -31.17
CA SER A 14 -8.00 24.27 -31.04
C SER A 14 -8.08 22.88 -30.40
N GLN A 15 -9.22 22.56 -29.80
CA GLN A 15 -9.42 21.27 -29.13
C GLN A 15 -9.14 20.07 -30.05
N ASN A 16 -9.59 20.16 -31.31
CA ASN A 16 -9.36 19.13 -32.32
C ASN A 16 -7.87 18.91 -32.63
N GLU A 17 -7.08 19.99 -32.64
CA GLU A 17 -5.64 19.91 -32.88
C GLU A 17 -4.93 19.26 -31.69
N ILE A 18 -5.35 19.59 -30.47
CA ILE A 18 -4.84 18.97 -29.24
C ILE A 18 -5.10 17.47 -29.27
N GLU A 19 -6.32 17.04 -29.55
CA GLU A 19 -6.68 15.61 -29.65
C GLU A 19 -5.88 14.88 -30.74
N SER A 20 -5.70 15.50 -31.91
CA SER A 20 -4.88 14.93 -32.98
C SER A 20 -3.39 14.80 -32.59
N LEU A 21 -2.87 15.71 -31.78
CA LEU A 21 -1.50 15.62 -31.26
C LEU A 21 -1.38 14.53 -30.18
N LEU A 22 -2.32 14.50 -29.24
CA LEU A 22 -2.37 13.52 -28.16
C LEU A 22 -2.46 12.09 -28.69
N SER A 23 -3.30 11.84 -29.70
CA SER A 23 -3.41 10.51 -30.35
C SER A 23 -2.11 10.00 -30.99
N LYS A 24 -1.18 10.89 -31.37
CA LYS A 24 0.14 10.54 -31.92
C LYS A 24 1.20 10.30 -30.84
N SER A 25 0.91 10.63 -29.58
CA SER A 25 1.87 10.54 -28.49
C SER A 25 2.09 9.09 -28.05
N LYS A 26 3.36 8.65 -28.04
CA LYS A 26 3.76 7.31 -27.58
C LYS A 26 3.64 7.11 -26.07
N ILE A 27 3.76 8.20 -25.31
CA ILE A 27 3.81 8.17 -23.84
C ILE A 27 2.45 8.43 -23.20
N LEU A 28 1.47 8.90 -23.97
CA LEU A 28 0.14 9.22 -23.47
C LEU A 28 -0.51 8.03 -22.77
N LYS A 29 -0.35 6.83 -23.33
CA LYS A 29 -0.82 5.58 -22.72
C LYS A 29 -0.25 5.31 -21.33
N LYS A 30 0.92 5.84 -21.01
CA LYS A 30 1.61 5.59 -19.75
C LYS A 30 1.32 6.66 -18.69
N TYR A 31 1.04 7.88 -19.10
CA TYR A 31 1.00 9.04 -18.19
C TYR A 31 -0.35 9.76 -18.15
N ASN A 32 -1.29 9.42 -19.03
CA ASN A 32 -2.63 10.01 -19.06
C ASN A 32 -3.64 9.16 -18.27
N GLU A 33 -3.16 8.44 -17.26
CA GLU A 33 -4.03 7.78 -16.29
C GLU A 33 -4.38 8.80 -15.21
N GLU A 34 -5.68 9.00 -14.98
CA GLU A 34 -6.18 9.73 -13.83
C GLU A 34 -5.94 8.87 -12.59
N VAL A 35 -4.96 9.27 -11.77
CA VAL A 35 -4.68 8.60 -10.50
C VAL A 35 -5.34 9.42 -9.40
N ASP A 36 -6.37 8.84 -8.79
CA ASP A 36 -6.92 9.37 -7.54
C ASP A 36 -6.02 8.91 -6.39
N SER A 37 -5.27 9.84 -5.83
CA SER A 37 -4.35 9.54 -4.74
C SER A 37 -5.08 9.72 -3.41
N GLU A 38 -5.59 8.63 -2.84
CA GLU A 38 -6.10 8.66 -1.46
C GLU A 38 -4.92 8.89 -0.50
N SER A 39 -5.04 9.93 0.33
CA SER A 39 -4.01 10.21 1.33
C SER A 39 -4.05 9.18 2.46
N ALA A 40 -2.89 8.92 3.08
CA ALA A 40 -2.84 8.03 4.26
C ALA A 40 -3.77 8.53 5.38
N TYR A 41 -4.00 9.84 5.46
CA TYR A 41 -4.96 10.45 6.38
C TYR A 41 -6.40 10.03 6.03
N GLU A 42 -6.82 10.18 4.77
CA GLU A 42 -8.16 9.80 4.29
C GLU A 42 -8.45 8.32 4.53
N ILE A 43 -7.49 7.43 4.25
CA ILE A 43 -7.62 6.00 4.48
C ILE A 43 -7.81 5.69 5.98
N LEU A 44 -7.09 6.41 6.85
CA LEU A 44 -7.18 6.22 8.29
C LEU A 44 -8.50 6.77 8.86
N THR A 45 -8.95 7.94 8.40
CA THR A 45 -10.24 8.51 8.81
C THR A 45 -11.39 7.60 8.38
N ALA A 46 -11.39 7.10 7.13
CA ALA A 46 -12.40 6.18 6.65
C ALA A 46 -12.49 4.89 7.49
N LYS A 47 -11.33 4.33 7.89
CA LYS A 47 -11.30 3.14 8.77
C LYS A 47 -11.81 3.42 10.19
N LEU A 48 -11.56 4.61 10.72
CA LEU A 48 -12.05 5.00 12.04
C LEU A 48 -13.57 5.20 12.01
N GLU A 49 -14.09 5.82 10.96
CA GLU A 49 -15.52 6.00 10.74
C GLU A 49 -16.22 4.65 10.59
N GLU A 50 -15.69 3.76 9.74
CA GLU A 50 -16.24 2.41 9.55
C GLU A 50 -16.24 1.59 10.86
N ALA A 51 -15.19 1.74 11.68
CA ALA A 51 -15.13 1.09 12.99
C ALA A 51 -16.17 1.66 13.98
N ALA A 52 -16.37 2.98 13.99
CA ALA A 52 -17.36 3.63 14.84
C ALA A 52 -18.79 3.21 14.46
N GLU A 53 -19.08 3.11 13.16
CA GLU A 53 -20.36 2.62 12.66
C GLU A 53 -20.60 1.15 13.04
N LYS A 54 -19.59 0.28 12.92
CA LYS A 54 -19.71 -1.13 13.34
C LYS A 54 -19.95 -1.28 14.84
N ILE A 55 -19.30 -0.46 15.68
CA ILE A 55 -19.50 -0.49 17.15
C ILE A 55 -20.92 -0.05 17.53
N THR A 56 -21.53 0.87 16.77
CA THR A 56 -22.89 1.36 17.07
C THR A 56 -23.99 0.43 16.56
N GLN A 57 -23.72 -0.41 15.56
CA GLN A 57 -24.69 -1.34 14.98
C GLN A 57 -24.75 -2.72 15.67
N ASP A 58 -23.76 -3.09 16.50
CA ASP A 58 -23.75 -4.36 17.25
C ASP A 58 -23.93 -4.19 18.77
N PRO A 59 -25.17 -4.18 19.30
CA PRO A 59 -25.43 -4.27 20.73
C PRO A 59 -25.40 -5.74 21.25
N ALA A 60 -24.66 -6.65 20.60
CA ALA A 60 -24.72 -8.09 20.90
C ALA A 60 -23.51 -8.66 21.67
N SER A 61 -22.40 -7.94 21.82
CA SER A 61 -21.23 -8.44 22.55
C SER A 61 -21.21 -7.92 24.00
N LYS A 62 -22.15 -8.43 24.78
CA LYS A 62 -22.09 -8.37 26.24
C LYS A 62 -20.85 -9.16 26.67
N LYS A 63 -19.85 -8.44 27.18
CA LYS A 63 -18.71 -8.91 27.97
C LYS A 63 -18.95 -10.25 28.67
N GLU A 64 -18.59 -11.35 28.03
CA GLU A 64 -18.31 -12.59 28.74
C GLU A 64 -16.86 -12.53 29.20
N LYS A 65 -16.69 -12.43 30.52
CA LYS A 65 -15.39 -12.53 31.18
C LYS A 65 -14.79 -13.89 30.85
N VAL A 66 -13.85 -13.90 29.91
CA VAL A 66 -13.08 -15.09 29.57
C VAL A 66 -12.35 -15.54 30.84
N GLN A 67 -12.70 -16.74 31.31
CA GLN A 67 -12.09 -17.31 32.50
C GLN A 67 -10.60 -17.56 32.23
N PRO A 68 -9.69 -17.09 33.10
CA PRO A 68 -8.24 -17.11 32.85
C PRO A 68 -7.64 -18.52 32.74
N SER A 69 -8.35 -19.55 33.21
CA SER A 69 -7.80 -20.90 33.43
C SER A 69 -7.41 -21.68 32.18
N VAL A 70 -8.03 -21.42 31.02
CA VAL A 70 -7.71 -22.13 29.76
C VAL A 70 -6.58 -21.43 29.01
N ILE A 71 -6.56 -20.10 29.07
CA ILE A 71 -5.50 -19.29 28.45
C ILE A 71 -4.19 -19.47 29.22
N GLU A 72 -4.23 -19.41 30.56
CA GLU A 72 -3.05 -19.63 31.41
C GLU A 72 -2.40 -21.00 31.17
N LYS A 73 -3.21 -22.07 31.11
CA LYS A 73 -2.71 -23.44 30.83
C LYS A 73 -2.07 -23.59 29.45
N VAL A 74 -2.58 -22.86 28.46
CA VAL A 74 -2.03 -22.88 27.10
C VAL A 74 -0.75 -22.03 27.02
N THR A 75 -0.66 -20.93 27.77
CA THR A 75 0.53 -20.08 27.81
C THR A 75 1.67 -20.63 28.66
N ASP A 76 1.38 -21.42 29.69
CA ASP A 76 2.37 -21.98 30.61
C ASP A 76 3.02 -23.27 30.08
N ASN A 77 2.46 -23.88 29.04
CA ASN A 77 3.07 -25.04 28.42
C ASN A 77 4.31 -24.63 27.59
N ALA A 78 5.48 -25.12 28.00
CA ALA A 78 6.77 -24.85 27.36
C ALA A 78 6.80 -25.19 25.85
N VAL A 79 6.02 -26.18 25.43
CA VAL A 79 5.89 -26.57 24.01
C VAL A 79 5.17 -25.48 23.21
N VAL A 80 4.06 -24.95 23.73
CA VAL A 80 3.31 -23.86 23.07
C VAL A 80 4.14 -22.57 23.04
N LYS A 81 4.83 -22.25 24.15
CA LYS A 81 5.70 -21.07 24.24
C LYS A 81 6.88 -21.11 23.26
N SER A 82 7.47 -22.28 23.05
CA SER A 82 8.57 -22.47 22.09
C SER A 82 8.07 -22.42 20.64
N MET A 83 6.92 -23.03 20.34
CA MET A 83 6.27 -22.94 19.03
C MET A 83 5.89 -21.49 18.69
N MET A 84 5.30 -20.76 19.63
CA MET A 84 4.89 -19.36 19.44
C MET A 84 6.07 -18.43 19.19
N ARG A 85 7.16 -18.57 19.97
CA ARG A 85 8.40 -17.80 19.73
C ARG A 85 9.02 -18.11 18.37
N THR A 86 8.97 -19.37 17.94
CA THR A 86 9.56 -19.80 16.68
C THR A 86 8.75 -19.29 15.49
N ALA A 87 7.43 -19.44 15.52
CA ALA A 87 6.53 -18.90 14.51
C ALA A 87 6.61 -17.37 14.45
N GLY A 88 6.60 -16.69 15.61
CA GLY A 88 6.73 -15.23 15.67
C GLY A 88 8.05 -14.73 15.07
N ASN A 89 9.18 -15.34 15.44
CA ASN A 89 10.49 -14.96 14.88
C ASN A 89 10.61 -15.29 13.38
N ALA A 90 9.99 -16.37 12.91
CA ALA A 90 9.98 -16.71 11.50
C ALA A 90 9.18 -15.69 10.68
N LEU A 91 8.00 -15.28 11.17
CA LEU A 91 7.19 -14.24 10.55
C LEU A 91 7.91 -12.89 10.53
N VAL A 92 8.51 -12.48 11.66
CA VAL A 92 9.28 -11.23 11.72
C VAL A 92 10.47 -11.25 10.77
N ARG A 93 11.22 -12.36 10.70
CA ARG A 93 12.34 -12.48 9.73
C ARG A 93 11.86 -12.53 8.29
N SER A 94 10.71 -13.15 8.02
CA SER A 94 10.11 -13.18 6.68
C SER A 94 9.71 -11.78 6.24
N LEU A 95 9.04 -11.02 7.12
CA LEU A 95 8.66 -9.64 6.87
C LEU A 95 9.88 -8.71 6.75
N LEU A 96 10.85 -8.85 7.64
CA LEU A 96 12.09 -8.07 7.60
C LEU A 96 12.97 -8.43 6.39
N GLY A 97 12.88 -9.67 5.92
CA GLY A 97 13.49 -10.14 4.67
C GLY A 97 12.80 -9.58 3.43
N ALA A 98 11.46 -9.56 3.41
CA ALA A 98 10.67 -8.93 2.35
C ALA A 98 10.88 -7.40 2.32
N LEU A 99 11.11 -6.79 3.48
CA LEU A 99 11.44 -5.37 3.64
C LEU A 99 12.93 -5.06 3.37
N GLY A 100 13.74 -6.04 2.96
CA GLY A 100 15.13 -5.84 2.54
C GLY A 100 16.16 -5.62 3.67
N LEU A 101 15.74 -5.73 4.93
CA LEU A 101 16.58 -5.54 6.13
C LEU A 101 17.13 -6.87 6.68
N GLY A 102 16.82 -8.00 6.04
CA GLY A 102 17.31 -9.34 6.37
C GLY A 102 18.79 -9.51 6.03
N GLY A 103 19.67 -8.99 6.88
CA GLY A 103 21.12 -9.03 6.72
C GLY A 103 21.69 -10.43 6.51
N ARG A 104 21.96 -10.80 5.26
CA ARG A 104 22.95 -11.82 4.91
C ARG A 104 24.33 -11.27 5.29
N THR A 105 24.78 -11.52 6.51
CA THR A 105 26.20 -11.31 6.83
C THR A 105 26.99 -12.36 6.06
N THR A 106 27.45 -12.02 4.86
CA THR A 106 28.38 -12.85 4.09
C THR A 106 29.71 -12.90 4.85
N ARG A 107 29.85 -13.86 5.76
CA ARG A 107 31.11 -14.12 6.46
C ARG A 107 32.07 -14.78 5.47
N LYS A 108 32.78 -13.95 4.71
CA LYS A 108 33.86 -14.38 3.81
C LYS A 108 34.94 -15.04 4.67
N ARG A 109 35.01 -16.38 4.64
CA ARG A 109 36.17 -17.11 5.14
C ARG A 109 37.36 -16.69 4.28
N ARG A 110 38.33 -16.01 4.88
CA ARG A 110 39.68 -15.88 4.33
C ARG A 110 40.40 -17.20 4.62
N ASN A 111 41.03 -17.74 3.57
CA ASN A 111 42.08 -18.77 3.69
C ASN A 111 43.26 -18.25 4.49
#